data_AF-A0A2A4XBQ6-F1
#
_entry.id   AF-A0A2A4XBQ6-F1
#
_cell.length_a   1.000
_cell.length_b   1.000
_cell.length_c   1.000
_cell.angle_alpha   90.00
_cell.angle_beta   90.00
_cell.angle_gamma   90.00
#
_symmetry.space_group_name_H-M   'P 1'
#
loop_
_entity.id
_entity.type
_entity.pdbx_description
1 polymer ?
#
loop_
_entity_poly.entity_id
_entity_poly.type
_entity_poly.pdbx_seq_one_letter_code
_entity_poly.pdbx_strand_id
1 'polypeptide(L)'
;MLKLTSIIATLIFLTMQPRLVSASPFSNSLEDIFFNASISNSLINLSDNRQSSVQFIDDGSTGNWSLESEHEIILIPFDGLVIPIETKKPALILTHKDRGRFVFTEGKMRSTTRTPVIKATSSGDPYNYRPTLFITIPGSEIDDNGNFNRGTQPWQNAAQGVIAELARSSNSRHSQYKHFAVDWDSDETNRGQVEDVSGLVKDFLKNRIDAWDVVIIGHSRGGIFAHDLTKELVGFSKVKNLHTFLLDPTAAIPIGDLYPLNLHHASVTNEFGSLFYDGNLFDFNGAFPGIGTQSDLPISGYNNYNRGSTDVLFPSTHKTFGSDWVTGTNVGMSRALDDIWARKDIGSFLPDGDSGYESVRVSADEIIIDASIEIADGNLTIDGILKLGDAQASINALIGADGVDIAATVLVASAQLVIRDNHIAVASNTIIASYRSDISLSGIDAQADILLAEGSVSISSGGVNVSASFPGSSISVGSGGVSFNIGGVKFGVSF
;
A
#
# COMPACT_ATOMS: atom_id res chain seq x y z
N MET A 1 10.22 14.24 8.97
CA MET A 1 11.34 13.28 9.07
C MET A 1 11.42 12.66 10.47
N LEU A 2 11.37 13.43 11.57
CA LEU A 2 11.23 12.92 12.95
C LEU A 2 10.16 11.82 13.15
N LYS A 3 9.03 11.90 12.42
CA LYS A 3 7.94 10.90 12.44
C LYS A 3 8.34 9.51 11.88
N LEU A 4 9.16 9.46 10.83
CA LEU A 4 9.62 8.19 10.23
C LEU A 4 10.70 7.53 11.11
N THR A 5 11.56 8.34 11.73
CA THR A 5 12.57 7.88 12.69
C THR A 5 11.90 7.21 13.90
N SER A 6 10.77 7.73 14.40
CA SER A 6 10.03 7.07 15.50
C SER A 6 9.39 5.74 15.08
N ILE A 7 8.92 5.63 13.84
CA ILE A 7 8.34 4.38 13.30
C ILE A 7 9.44 3.33 13.14
N ILE A 8 10.60 3.71 12.59
CA ILE A 8 11.77 2.82 12.45
C ILE A 8 12.30 2.40 13.83
N ALA A 9 12.44 3.33 14.77
CA ALA A 9 12.85 3.02 16.14
C ALA A 9 11.87 2.07 16.84
N THR A 10 10.56 2.26 16.65
CA THR A 10 9.51 1.36 17.18
C THR A 10 9.54 -0.02 16.51
N LEU A 11 9.78 -0.09 15.20
CA LEU A 11 9.95 -1.36 14.47
C LEU A 11 11.17 -2.14 14.99
N ILE A 12 12.31 -1.45 15.19
CA ILE A 12 13.53 -2.04 15.75
C ILE A 12 13.28 -2.53 17.20
N PHE A 13 12.56 -1.76 18.01
CA PHE A 13 12.24 -2.14 19.40
C PHE A 13 11.26 -3.33 19.50
N LEU A 14 10.35 -3.48 18.54
CA LEU A 14 9.39 -4.59 18.48
C LEU A 14 10.01 -5.89 17.96
N THR A 15 11.01 -5.82 17.07
CA THR A 15 11.70 -7.01 16.55
C THR A 15 12.82 -7.49 17.47
N MET A 16 13.33 -6.64 18.36
CA MET A 16 14.38 -6.95 19.33
C MET A 16 13.82 -7.05 20.76
N GLN A 17 13.06 -8.10 21.08
CA GLN A 17 12.68 -8.41 22.47
C GLN A 17 13.62 -9.48 23.08
N PRO A 18 14.58 -9.13 23.95
CA PRO A 18 15.08 -10.07 24.94
C PRO A 18 14.12 -10.12 26.15
N ARG A 19 14.00 -11.31 26.74
CA ARG A 19 13.23 -11.56 27.97
C ARG A 19 13.77 -10.75 29.15
N LEU A 20 12.85 -10.14 29.92
CA LEU A 20 12.77 -9.97 31.39
C LEU A 20 13.00 -8.59 32.08
N VAL A 21 12.01 -8.31 32.96
CA VAL A 21 11.99 -7.68 34.31
C VAL A 21 11.87 -6.15 34.46
N SER A 22 10.92 -5.79 35.32
CA SER A 22 10.39 -4.48 35.70
C SER A 22 11.32 -3.61 36.56
N ALA A 23 11.25 -2.29 36.36
CA ALA A 23 11.36 -1.27 37.42
C ALA A 23 10.66 0.05 37.00
N SER A 24 10.09 0.76 37.99
CA SER A 24 9.25 1.97 37.86
C SER A 24 9.99 3.27 38.27
N PRO A 25 9.35 4.46 38.38
CA PRO A 25 9.57 5.57 37.46
C PRO A 25 10.24 6.80 38.10
N PHE A 26 10.71 7.74 37.27
CA PHE A 26 10.90 9.14 37.65
C PHE A 26 10.32 10.07 36.58
N SER A 27 9.56 11.06 37.05
CA SER A 27 8.91 12.13 36.28
C SER A 27 9.79 13.38 36.22
N ASN A 28 9.76 14.10 35.10
CA ASN A 28 9.19 15.46 35.02
C ASN A 28 9.30 16.05 33.60
N SER A 29 8.15 16.56 33.16
CA SER A 29 7.79 17.46 32.05
C SER A 29 8.89 18.11 31.19
N LEU A 30 8.77 17.87 29.88
CA LEU A 30 8.75 18.89 28.82
C LEU A 30 7.75 18.40 27.76
N GLU A 31 6.79 19.25 27.38
CA GLU A 31 5.72 18.93 26.43
C GLU A 31 6.28 18.85 25.01
N ASP A 32 6.49 17.63 24.51
CA ASP A 32 6.77 17.35 23.11
C ASP A 32 5.67 16.47 22.51
N ILE A 33 5.42 16.65 21.22
CA ILE A 33 4.43 15.90 20.43
C ILE A 33 4.91 14.44 20.31
N PHE A 34 4.60 13.63 21.31
CA PHE A 34 4.79 12.19 21.30
C PHE A 34 3.61 11.52 20.59
N PHE A 35 3.91 10.51 19.75
CA PHE A 35 2.93 9.44 19.56
C PHE A 35 2.69 8.81 20.95
N ASN A 36 1.58 9.13 21.58
CA ASN A 36 1.16 8.47 22.81
C ASN A 36 0.70 7.05 22.47
N ALA A 37 1.65 6.12 22.37
CA ALA A 37 1.35 4.70 22.36
C ALA A 37 1.01 4.27 23.79
N SER A 38 -0.25 4.36 24.19
CA SER A 38 -0.70 3.67 25.39
C SER A 38 -0.93 2.19 25.06
N ILE A 39 0.02 1.32 25.43
CA ILE A 39 -0.26 -0.11 25.51
C ILE A 39 -1.18 -0.29 26.71
N SER A 40 -2.51 -0.39 26.49
CA SER A 40 -3.38 -0.91 27.52
C SER A 40 -3.04 -2.40 27.67
N ASN A 41 -2.39 -2.77 28.76
CA ASN A 41 -2.25 -4.17 29.15
C ASN A 41 -3.65 -4.78 29.20
N SER A 42 -4.01 -5.55 28.19
CA SER A 42 -5.17 -6.41 28.25
C SER A 42 -4.87 -7.47 29.30
N LEU A 43 -5.62 -7.44 30.40
CA LEU A 43 -5.61 -8.50 31.40
C LEU A 43 -5.79 -9.85 30.68
N ILE A 44 -4.79 -10.71 30.80
CA ILE A 44 -4.76 -12.03 30.19
C ILE A 44 -5.77 -12.91 30.93
N ASN A 45 -7.01 -12.97 30.44
CA ASN A 45 -8.02 -13.91 30.93
C ASN A 45 -8.16 -15.10 29.97
N LEU A 46 -7.81 -16.30 30.43
CA LEU A 46 -7.44 -17.47 29.62
C LEU A 46 -8.62 -18.23 28.95
N SER A 47 -9.78 -17.63 28.71
CA SER A 47 -10.99 -18.39 28.35
C SER A 47 -11.50 -18.30 26.91
N ASP A 48 -11.12 -17.33 26.07
CA ASP A 48 -11.78 -17.14 24.77
C ASP A 48 -10.81 -16.83 23.62
N ASN A 49 -11.13 -17.34 22.41
CA ASN A 49 -10.45 -17.06 21.14
C ASN A 49 -10.13 -15.56 21.02
N ARG A 50 -8.83 -15.20 20.98
CA ARG A 50 -8.40 -13.80 21.06
C ARG A 50 -8.05 -13.23 19.69
N GLN A 51 -8.75 -12.18 19.31
CA GLN A 51 -8.24 -11.16 18.39
C GLN A 51 -7.72 -10.01 19.27
N SER A 52 -6.40 -9.82 19.32
CA SER A 52 -5.81 -8.63 19.96
C SER A 52 -5.51 -7.60 18.88
N SER A 53 -6.39 -6.62 18.69
CA SER A 53 -6.13 -5.45 17.85
C SER A 53 -5.64 -4.30 18.72
N VAL A 54 -4.42 -3.82 18.48
CA VAL A 54 -3.97 -2.51 18.99
C VAL A 54 -4.36 -1.49 17.93
N GLN A 55 -5.33 -0.63 18.23
CA GLN A 55 -5.74 0.45 17.33
C GLN A 55 -5.04 1.74 17.78
N PHE A 56 -4.14 2.25 16.94
CA PHE A 56 -3.52 3.55 17.16
C PHE A 56 -4.50 4.63 16.68
N ILE A 57 -5.08 5.39 17.62
CA ILE A 57 -5.93 6.53 17.30
C ILE A 57 -5.04 7.77 17.22
N ASP A 58 -4.81 8.25 16.00
CA ASP A 58 -4.11 9.51 15.72
C ASP A 58 -4.94 10.72 16.22
N ASP A 59 -4.28 11.70 16.82
CA ASP A 59 -4.87 12.88 17.48
C ASP A 59 -5.28 14.00 16.51
N GLY A 60 -5.33 13.69 15.21
CA GLY A 60 -5.84 14.56 14.16
C GLY A 60 -4.77 15.26 13.31
N SER A 61 -3.48 14.97 13.49
CA SER A 61 -2.39 15.63 12.74
C SER A 61 -1.77 14.81 11.59
N THR A 62 -2.08 13.51 11.44
CA THR A 62 -1.56 12.65 10.35
C THR A 62 -2.62 11.92 9.52
N GLY A 63 -3.89 12.37 9.58
CA GLY A 63 -5.18 11.71 9.27
C GLY A 63 -5.41 10.85 8.00
N ASN A 64 -4.38 10.29 7.39
CA ASN A 64 -4.45 9.39 6.26
C ASN A 64 -3.80 8.03 6.50
N TRP A 65 -2.99 7.84 7.55
CA TRP A 65 -2.36 6.56 7.90
C TRP A 65 -3.07 5.90 9.08
N SER A 66 -3.28 4.59 9.02
CA SER A 66 -3.65 3.74 10.15
C SER A 66 -2.65 2.61 10.31
N LEU A 67 -2.46 2.19 11.56
CA LEU A 67 -1.60 1.08 11.94
C LEU A 67 -2.45 0.04 12.67
N GLU A 68 -2.40 -1.20 12.19
CA GLU A 68 -3.08 -2.34 12.78
C GLU A 68 -2.05 -3.45 13.02
N SER A 69 -2.22 -4.23 14.08
CA SER A 69 -1.46 -5.45 14.31
C SER A 69 -2.42 -6.61 14.38
N GLU A 70 -2.13 -7.67 13.63
CA GLU A 70 -2.94 -8.88 13.55
C GLU A 70 -2.09 -10.09 13.98
N HIS A 71 -2.66 -10.91 14.86
CA HIS A 71 -2.09 -12.19 15.27
C HIS A 71 -3.25 -13.08 15.72
N GLU A 72 -3.34 -14.30 15.21
CA GLU A 72 -4.43 -15.23 15.52
C GLU A 72 -3.87 -16.58 15.99
N ILE A 73 -4.29 -16.98 17.19
CA ILE A 73 -3.95 -18.27 17.79
C ILE A 73 -5.26 -18.96 18.19
N ILE A 74 -5.51 -20.15 17.65
CA ILE A 74 -6.58 -21.04 18.09
C ILE A 74 -6.01 -22.00 19.12
N LEU A 75 -6.73 -22.19 20.23
CA LEU A 75 -6.35 -23.13 21.27
C LEU A 75 -7.14 -24.43 21.08
N ILE A 76 -6.46 -25.53 20.74
CA ILE A 76 -7.10 -26.85 20.64
C ILE A 76 -6.85 -27.63 21.93
N PRO A 77 -7.90 -27.98 22.69
CA PRO A 77 -7.76 -28.89 23.82
C PRO A 77 -7.61 -30.33 23.31
N PHE A 78 -6.57 -31.03 23.74
CA PHE A 78 -6.34 -32.45 23.48
C PHE A 78 -5.80 -33.12 24.74
N ASP A 79 -6.59 -34.01 25.36
CA ASP A 79 -6.19 -34.82 26.52
C ASP A 79 -5.64 -34.00 27.72
N GLY A 80 -6.25 -32.84 28.00
CA GLY A 80 -5.82 -31.95 29.08
C GLY A 80 -4.64 -31.04 28.73
N LEU A 81 -4.07 -31.16 27.54
CA LEU A 81 -3.13 -30.21 26.96
C LEU A 81 -3.89 -29.18 26.11
N VAL A 82 -3.48 -27.92 26.18
CA VAL A 82 -3.95 -26.86 25.28
C VAL A 82 -2.85 -26.61 24.27
N ILE A 83 -3.07 -27.00 23.01
CA ILE A 83 -2.11 -26.81 21.93
C ILE A 83 -2.46 -25.49 21.23
N PRO A 84 -1.60 -24.46 21.32
CA PRO A 84 -1.79 -23.26 20.52
C PRO A 84 -1.43 -23.57 19.07
N ILE A 85 -2.39 -23.36 18.17
CA ILE A 85 -2.18 -23.40 16.73
C ILE A 85 -2.27 -21.97 16.22
N GLU A 86 -1.13 -21.45 15.79
CA GLU A 86 -1.06 -20.18 15.08
C GLU A 86 -1.74 -20.35 13.72
N THR A 87 -2.90 -19.75 13.55
CA THR A 87 -3.65 -19.79 12.27
C THR A 87 -3.26 -18.65 11.35
N LYS A 88 -2.70 -17.57 11.91
CA LYS A 88 -2.20 -16.42 11.16
C LYS A 88 -0.94 -15.87 11.80
N LYS A 89 0.11 -15.68 10.98
CA LYS A 89 1.38 -15.09 11.39
C LYS A 89 1.20 -13.66 11.88
N PRO A 90 1.98 -13.21 12.89
CA PRO A 90 2.01 -11.82 13.31
C PRO A 90 2.30 -10.90 12.14
N ALA A 91 1.38 -9.98 11.88
CA ALA A 91 1.53 -8.98 10.85
C ALA A 91 1.38 -7.58 11.46
N LEU A 92 2.23 -6.67 11.00
CA LEU A 92 2.02 -5.24 11.17
C LEU A 92 1.48 -4.68 9.86
N ILE A 93 0.35 -3.99 9.91
CA ILE A 93 -0.38 -3.49 8.75
C ILE A 93 -0.42 -1.97 8.81
N LEU A 94 0.19 -1.34 7.82
CA LEU A 94 0.16 0.10 7.60
C LEU A 94 -0.76 0.40 6.42
N THR A 95 -1.87 1.09 6.65
CA THR A 95 -2.81 1.47 5.59
C THR A 95 -2.81 2.98 5.41
N HIS A 96 -2.64 3.45 4.17
CA HIS A 96 -2.86 4.83 3.79
C HIS A 96 -4.07 4.95 2.88
N LYS A 97 -4.99 5.86 3.22
CA LYS A 97 -6.26 6.01 2.50
C LYS A 97 -6.10 6.16 0.98
N ASP A 98 -5.04 6.84 0.53
CA ASP A 98 -4.79 7.14 -0.89
C ASP A 98 -3.62 6.37 -1.52
N ARG A 99 -2.75 5.73 -0.73
CA ARG A 99 -1.51 5.13 -1.25
C ARG A 99 -1.58 3.61 -1.26
N GLY A 100 -2.38 3.01 -0.39
CA GLY A 100 -2.57 1.56 -0.32
C GLY A 100 -2.22 0.98 1.04
N ARG A 101 -1.87 -0.29 1.05
CA ARG A 101 -1.68 -1.13 2.25
C ARG A 101 -0.29 -1.76 2.21
N PHE A 102 0.38 -1.80 3.36
CA PHE A 102 1.71 -2.39 3.54
C PHE A 102 1.64 -3.36 4.71
N VAL A 103 2.02 -4.61 4.48
CA VAL A 103 1.92 -5.70 5.44
C VAL A 103 3.33 -6.24 5.70
N PHE A 104 3.79 -6.10 6.94
CA PHE A 104 5.09 -6.57 7.38
C PHE A 104 4.89 -7.87 8.15
N THR A 105 5.34 -8.98 7.58
CA THR A 105 5.19 -10.33 8.15
C THR A 105 6.32 -11.21 7.66
N GLU A 106 6.83 -12.09 8.52
CA GLU A 106 7.85 -13.10 8.15
C GLU A 106 9.09 -12.54 7.44
N GLY A 107 9.57 -11.36 7.85
CA GLY A 107 10.73 -10.72 7.22
C GLY A 107 10.48 -10.22 5.79
N LYS A 108 9.22 -10.15 5.36
CA LYS A 108 8.80 -9.59 4.08
C LYS A 108 7.87 -8.41 4.29
N MET A 109 7.95 -7.45 3.39
CA MET A 109 6.99 -6.37 3.23
C MET A 109 6.17 -6.70 1.99
N ARG A 110 4.90 -7.03 2.17
CA ARG A 110 3.93 -7.08 1.07
C ARG A 110 3.31 -5.71 0.93
N SER A 111 3.19 -5.20 -0.29
CA SER A 111 2.56 -3.93 -0.57
C SER A 111 1.43 -4.09 -1.58
N THR A 112 0.36 -3.34 -1.39
CA THR A 112 -0.72 -3.22 -2.36
C THR A 112 -1.05 -1.75 -2.50
N THR A 113 -0.48 -1.13 -3.53
CA THR A 113 -0.52 0.32 -3.74
C THR A 113 -1.54 0.68 -4.80
N ARG A 114 -2.13 1.88 -4.67
CA ARG A 114 -3.10 2.40 -5.65
C ARG A 114 -2.54 3.62 -6.35
N THR A 115 -2.49 3.58 -7.67
CA THR A 115 -2.06 4.69 -8.52
C THR A 115 -3.24 5.16 -9.35
N PRO A 116 -3.81 6.35 -9.09
CA PRO A 116 -4.87 6.90 -9.91
C PRO A 116 -4.38 7.17 -11.33
N VAL A 117 -5.06 6.59 -12.32
CA VAL A 117 -4.78 6.80 -13.75
C VAL A 117 -5.81 7.77 -14.35
N ILE A 118 -7.09 7.58 -14.01
CA ILE A 118 -8.19 8.47 -14.40
C ILE A 118 -8.98 8.81 -13.14
N LYS A 119 -9.23 10.10 -12.92
CA LYS A 119 -10.15 10.58 -11.89
C LYS A 119 -11.33 11.28 -12.53
N ALA A 120 -12.54 10.91 -12.10
CA ALA A 120 -13.78 11.58 -12.45
C ALA A 120 -14.41 12.09 -11.16
N THR A 121 -14.45 13.42 -11.02
CA THR A 121 -15.12 14.07 -9.89
C THR A 121 -16.64 14.01 -10.07
N SER A 122 -17.35 13.83 -8.97
CA SER A 122 -18.81 13.87 -8.96
C SER A 122 -19.31 15.29 -9.25
N SER A 123 -20.47 15.43 -9.91
CA SER A 123 -21.19 16.70 -10.02
C SER A 123 -21.80 17.15 -8.68
N GLY A 124 -21.83 16.27 -7.67
CA GLY A 124 -22.53 16.47 -6.40
C GLY A 124 -23.96 15.93 -6.40
N ASP A 125 -24.49 15.55 -7.55
CA ASP A 125 -25.84 14.98 -7.66
C ASP A 125 -25.87 13.52 -7.17
N PRO A 126 -26.97 13.08 -6.51
CA PRO A 126 -27.15 11.68 -6.17
C PRO A 126 -27.17 10.77 -7.41
N TYR A 127 -26.60 9.59 -7.25
CA TYR A 127 -26.67 8.50 -8.21
C TYR A 127 -27.99 7.75 -8.04
N ASN A 128 -28.58 7.27 -9.14
CA ASN A 128 -29.84 6.52 -9.10
C ASN A 128 -29.64 5.00 -9.04
N TYR A 129 -28.40 4.54 -9.18
CA TYR A 129 -27.98 3.16 -8.99
C TYR A 129 -26.89 3.05 -7.94
N ARG A 130 -26.88 1.92 -7.22
CA ARG A 130 -25.88 1.62 -6.19
C ARG A 130 -24.46 1.73 -6.75
N PRO A 131 -23.49 2.32 -6.04
CA PRO A 131 -22.11 2.41 -6.51
C PRO A 131 -21.46 1.03 -6.74
N THR A 132 -20.50 0.96 -7.68
CA THR A 132 -19.86 -0.30 -8.09
C THR A 132 -18.34 -0.22 -8.06
N LEU A 133 -17.69 -1.22 -7.47
CA LEU A 133 -16.26 -1.44 -7.58
C LEU A 133 -16.00 -2.54 -8.61
N PHE A 134 -15.33 -2.20 -9.70
CA PHE A 134 -14.80 -3.14 -10.69
C PHE A 134 -13.37 -3.49 -10.35
N ILE A 135 -13.03 -4.77 -10.42
CA ILE A 135 -11.68 -5.30 -10.20
C ILE A 135 -11.35 -6.16 -11.40
N THR A 136 -10.36 -5.77 -12.19
CA THR A 136 -9.87 -6.59 -13.31
C THR A 136 -8.52 -7.18 -12.96
N ILE A 137 -8.33 -8.46 -13.22
CA ILE A 137 -7.11 -9.20 -12.89
C ILE A 137 -6.59 -9.86 -14.18
N PRO A 138 -5.38 -9.49 -14.65
CA PRO A 138 -4.80 -10.01 -15.87
C PRO A 138 -4.38 -11.47 -15.72
N GLY A 139 -4.21 -12.13 -16.87
CA GLY A 139 -3.61 -13.45 -16.94
C GLY A 139 -2.10 -13.43 -16.75
N SER A 140 -1.50 -14.61 -16.58
CA SER A 140 -0.04 -14.73 -16.62
C SER A 140 0.44 -14.57 -18.06
N GLU A 141 1.25 -13.56 -18.33
CA GLU A 141 1.90 -13.38 -19.62
C GLU A 141 3.40 -13.58 -19.48
N ILE A 142 3.98 -14.30 -20.43
CA ILE A 142 5.43 -14.48 -20.55
C ILE A 142 5.85 -13.73 -21.81
N ASP A 143 6.84 -12.84 -21.69
CA ASP A 143 7.41 -12.11 -22.83
C ASP A 143 8.26 -13.04 -23.73
N ASP A 144 8.71 -12.53 -24.88
CA ASP A 144 9.52 -13.32 -25.83
C ASP A 144 10.87 -13.78 -25.23
N ASN A 145 11.29 -13.20 -24.10
CA ASN A 145 12.52 -13.55 -23.38
C ASN A 145 12.28 -14.55 -22.23
N GLY A 146 11.03 -15.00 -22.03
CA GLY A 146 10.70 -15.91 -20.94
C GLY A 146 10.44 -15.22 -19.59
N ASN A 147 10.40 -13.89 -19.53
CA ASN A 147 10.11 -13.16 -18.31
C ASN A 147 8.61 -13.01 -18.13
N PHE A 148 8.13 -13.13 -16.88
CA PHE A 148 6.75 -12.82 -16.56
C PHE A 148 6.52 -11.32 -16.70
N ASN A 149 5.56 -10.96 -17.55
CA ASN A 149 5.19 -9.58 -17.80
C ASN A 149 4.42 -9.05 -16.59
N ARG A 150 4.99 -7.99 -15.98
CA ARG A 150 4.37 -7.24 -14.89
C ARG A 150 3.69 -6.01 -15.47
N GLY A 151 2.51 -5.67 -14.98
CA GLY A 151 1.75 -4.52 -15.46
C GLY A 151 0.27 -4.82 -15.68
N THR A 152 -0.50 -3.75 -15.78
CA THR A 152 -1.89 -3.83 -16.28
C THR A 152 -1.89 -4.17 -17.77
N GLN A 153 -2.75 -5.09 -18.20
CA GLN A 153 -2.89 -5.49 -19.60
C GLN A 153 -3.79 -4.53 -20.40
N PRO A 154 -3.59 -4.44 -21.74
CA PRO A 154 -4.37 -3.54 -22.60
C PRO A 154 -5.90 -3.73 -22.49
N TRP A 155 -6.38 -4.96 -22.31
CA TRP A 155 -7.80 -5.24 -22.19
C TRP A 155 -8.42 -4.63 -20.93
N GLN A 156 -7.66 -4.47 -19.83
CA GLN A 156 -8.13 -3.81 -18.61
C GLN A 156 -8.39 -2.32 -18.89
N ASN A 157 -7.50 -1.67 -19.67
CA ASN A 157 -7.71 -0.29 -20.11
C ASN A 157 -8.91 -0.17 -21.06
N ALA A 158 -9.11 -1.15 -21.95
CA ALA A 158 -10.30 -1.19 -22.81
C ALA A 158 -11.59 -1.36 -21.98
N ALA A 159 -11.56 -2.23 -20.96
CA ALA A 159 -12.66 -2.45 -20.03
C ALA A 159 -13.06 -1.16 -19.30
N GLN A 160 -12.07 -0.34 -18.92
CA GLN A 160 -12.33 0.98 -18.34
C GLN A 160 -13.14 1.89 -19.26
N GLY A 161 -12.90 1.86 -20.56
CA GLY A 161 -13.67 2.62 -21.54
C GLY A 161 -15.15 2.25 -21.50
N VAL A 162 -15.44 0.94 -21.55
CA VAL A 162 -16.81 0.39 -21.51
C VAL A 162 -17.49 0.71 -20.17
N ILE A 163 -16.80 0.54 -19.04
CA ILE A 163 -17.33 0.87 -17.70
C ILE A 163 -17.70 2.35 -17.62
N ALA A 164 -16.79 3.23 -18.05
CA ALA A 164 -16.99 4.68 -17.98
C ALA A 164 -18.17 5.13 -18.85
N GLU A 165 -18.28 4.59 -20.06
CA GLU A 165 -19.38 4.92 -20.98
C GLU A 165 -20.73 4.51 -20.40
N LEU A 166 -20.85 3.29 -19.87
CA LEU A 166 -22.10 2.83 -19.27
C LEU A 166 -22.47 3.63 -18.03
N ALA A 167 -21.51 3.92 -17.15
CA ALA A 167 -21.75 4.72 -15.95
C ALA A 167 -22.16 6.18 -16.27
N ARG A 168 -21.80 6.69 -17.46
CA ARG A 168 -22.12 8.04 -17.93
C ARG A 168 -23.34 8.13 -18.85
N SER A 169 -23.88 7.02 -19.33
CA SER A 169 -24.97 7.03 -20.31
C SER A 169 -26.20 7.78 -19.77
N SER A 170 -26.55 8.87 -20.45
CA SER A 170 -27.07 10.10 -19.84
C SER A 170 -28.56 10.15 -19.51
N ASN A 171 -29.33 9.06 -19.58
CA ASN A 171 -30.80 9.17 -19.44
C ASN A 171 -31.48 8.16 -18.52
N SER A 172 -30.78 7.21 -17.89
CA SER A 172 -31.42 6.38 -16.85
C SER A 172 -30.48 5.62 -15.92
N ARG A 173 -29.19 5.40 -16.25
CA ARG A 173 -28.30 4.50 -15.48
C ARG A 173 -27.07 5.23 -14.89
N HIS A 174 -27.31 6.19 -14.00
CA HIS A 174 -26.25 6.98 -13.37
C HIS A 174 -25.77 6.31 -12.07
N SER A 175 -24.55 5.78 -12.09
CA SER A 175 -23.90 5.14 -10.94
C SER A 175 -22.51 5.69 -10.73
N GLN A 176 -22.13 5.88 -9.47
CA GLN A 176 -20.72 6.00 -9.12
C GLN A 176 -20.02 4.67 -9.40
N TYR A 177 -18.79 4.73 -9.89
CA TYR A 177 -17.95 3.53 -10.03
C TYR A 177 -16.51 3.79 -9.64
N LYS A 178 -15.80 2.72 -9.30
CA LYS A 178 -14.34 2.68 -9.18
C LYS A 178 -13.84 1.46 -9.94
N HIS A 179 -12.70 1.55 -10.60
CA HIS A 179 -12.09 0.42 -11.29
C HIS A 179 -10.65 0.24 -10.83
N PHE A 180 -10.36 -0.91 -10.23
CA PHE A 180 -9.04 -1.38 -9.86
C PHE A 180 -8.54 -2.35 -10.93
N ALA A 181 -7.57 -1.94 -11.74
CA ALA A 181 -6.80 -2.87 -12.55
C ALA A 181 -5.65 -3.40 -11.72
N VAL A 182 -5.75 -4.66 -11.32
CA VAL A 182 -4.73 -5.34 -10.53
C VAL A 182 -3.53 -5.62 -11.43
N ASP A 183 -2.37 -5.25 -10.94
CA ASP A 183 -1.04 -5.55 -11.47
C ASP A 183 -0.33 -6.37 -10.40
N TRP A 184 -0.06 -7.63 -10.71
CA TRP A 184 0.36 -8.64 -9.74
C TRP A 184 1.53 -9.47 -10.27
N ASP A 185 2.23 -10.14 -9.37
CA ASP A 185 3.37 -10.98 -9.71
C ASP A 185 2.85 -12.38 -10.07
N SER A 186 2.62 -12.59 -11.37
CA SER A 186 1.98 -13.80 -11.91
C SER A 186 2.87 -15.04 -11.94
N ASP A 187 4.11 -14.93 -11.47
CA ASP A 187 5.06 -15.99 -11.17
C ASP A 187 4.97 -16.49 -9.73
N GLU A 188 4.34 -15.71 -8.84
CA GLU A 188 4.20 -16.01 -7.42
C GLU A 188 2.86 -16.68 -7.10
N THR A 189 2.74 -17.30 -5.91
CA THR A 189 1.48 -17.92 -5.48
C THR A 189 0.34 -16.89 -5.35
N ASN A 190 -0.90 -17.26 -5.69
CA ASN A 190 -2.04 -16.35 -5.59
C ASN A 190 -2.37 -15.99 -4.14
N ARG A 191 -2.21 -16.91 -3.19
CA ARG A 191 -2.74 -16.79 -1.82
C ARG A 191 -2.38 -15.48 -1.12
N GLY A 192 -1.09 -15.15 -1.04
CA GLY A 192 -0.65 -13.93 -0.36
C GLY A 192 -1.13 -12.66 -1.05
N GLN A 193 -1.12 -12.66 -2.38
CA GLN A 193 -1.53 -11.51 -3.20
C GLN A 193 -3.06 -11.30 -3.15
N VAL A 194 -3.84 -12.38 -3.13
CA VAL A 194 -5.30 -12.35 -2.91
C VAL A 194 -5.63 -11.77 -1.54
N GLU A 195 -4.94 -12.21 -0.48
CA GLU A 195 -5.10 -11.66 0.86
C GLU A 195 -4.85 -10.13 0.85
N ASP A 196 -3.78 -9.67 0.21
CA ASP A 196 -3.42 -8.25 0.17
C ASP A 196 -4.43 -7.41 -0.62
N VAL A 197 -4.85 -7.88 -1.81
CA VAL A 197 -5.89 -7.21 -2.61
C VAL A 197 -7.22 -7.20 -1.85
N SER A 198 -7.59 -8.29 -1.18
CA SER A 198 -8.81 -8.35 -0.37
C SER A 198 -8.77 -7.34 0.78
N GLY A 199 -7.61 -7.17 1.44
CA GLY A 199 -7.40 -6.18 2.48
C GLY A 199 -7.58 -4.76 1.96
N LEU A 200 -6.98 -4.44 0.81
CA LEU A 200 -7.17 -3.15 0.15
C LEU A 200 -8.64 -2.87 -0.20
N VAL A 201 -9.35 -3.87 -0.75
CA VAL A 201 -10.77 -3.74 -1.11
C VAL A 201 -11.62 -3.52 0.14
N LYS A 202 -11.38 -4.28 1.22
CA LYS A 202 -12.07 -4.12 2.50
C LYS A 202 -11.82 -2.72 3.08
N ASP A 203 -10.59 -2.23 3.06
CA ASP A 203 -10.22 -0.89 3.54
C ASP A 203 -10.90 0.22 2.72
N PHE A 204 -10.95 0.07 1.39
CA PHE A 204 -11.67 0.98 0.49
C PHE A 204 -13.18 1.02 0.79
N LEU A 205 -13.79 -0.15 1.00
CA LEU A 205 -15.23 -0.31 1.19
C LEU A 205 -15.70 0.03 2.61
N LYS A 206 -14.86 -0.20 3.63
CA LYS A 206 -15.18 0.04 5.06
C LYS A 206 -15.63 1.47 5.33
N ASN A 207 -14.99 2.43 4.66
CA ASN A 207 -15.25 3.86 4.83
C ASN A 207 -16.37 4.39 3.92
N ARG A 208 -17.02 3.52 3.14
CA ARG A 208 -18.11 3.92 2.26
C ARG A 208 -19.40 4.15 3.03
N ILE A 209 -20.17 5.13 2.59
CA ILE A 209 -21.48 5.47 3.16
C ILE A 209 -22.40 4.26 2.99
N ASP A 210 -22.60 3.84 1.74
CA ASP A 210 -23.42 2.70 1.38
C ASP A 210 -22.59 1.42 1.18
N ALA A 211 -23.24 0.26 1.20
CA ALA A 211 -22.65 -0.96 0.65
C ALA A 211 -22.55 -0.84 -0.88
N TRP A 212 -21.45 -1.29 -1.46
CA TRP A 212 -21.19 -1.26 -2.90
C TRP A 212 -21.47 -2.63 -3.52
N ASP A 213 -21.75 -2.64 -4.81
CA ASP A 213 -21.60 -3.85 -5.61
C ASP A 213 -20.14 -4.04 -5.98
N VAL A 214 -19.66 -5.28 -5.99
CA VAL A 214 -18.30 -5.62 -6.39
C VAL A 214 -18.35 -6.54 -7.60
N VAL A 215 -17.59 -6.22 -8.64
CA VAL A 215 -17.48 -6.97 -9.88
C VAL A 215 -16.02 -7.36 -10.06
N ILE A 216 -15.72 -8.65 -10.06
CA ILE A 216 -14.36 -9.19 -10.22
C ILE A 216 -14.29 -9.92 -11.56
N ILE A 217 -13.33 -9.53 -12.38
CA ILE A 217 -13.12 -10.09 -13.72
C ILE A 217 -11.68 -10.58 -13.78
N GLY A 218 -11.50 -11.89 -13.94
CA GLY A 218 -10.17 -12.50 -14.00
C GLY A 218 -9.97 -13.29 -15.27
N HIS A 219 -8.83 -13.09 -15.92
CA HIS A 219 -8.45 -13.82 -17.15
C HIS A 219 -7.37 -14.85 -16.86
N SER A 220 -7.44 -16.06 -17.45
CA SER A 220 -6.39 -17.08 -17.32
C SER A 220 -6.09 -17.40 -15.84
N ARG A 221 -4.83 -17.36 -15.42
CA ARG A 221 -4.44 -17.49 -14.01
C ARG A 221 -5.05 -16.40 -13.11
N GLY A 222 -5.28 -15.20 -13.65
CA GLY A 222 -6.05 -14.15 -13.00
C GLY A 222 -7.51 -14.52 -12.73
N GLY A 223 -8.06 -15.50 -13.46
CA GLY A 223 -9.37 -16.11 -13.16
C GLY A 223 -9.34 -16.92 -11.86
N ILE A 224 -8.26 -17.65 -11.59
CA ILE A 224 -8.09 -18.37 -10.32
C ILE A 224 -7.95 -17.36 -9.17
N PHE A 225 -7.13 -16.32 -9.37
CA PHE A 225 -7.01 -15.21 -8.44
C PHE A 225 -8.39 -14.57 -8.17
N ALA A 226 -9.15 -14.28 -9.22
CA ALA A 226 -10.47 -13.67 -9.10
C ALA A 226 -11.43 -14.52 -8.28
N HIS A 227 -11.41 -15.85 -8.46
CA HIS A 227 -12.19 -16.78 -7.65
C HIS A 227 -11.77 -16.77 -6.18
N ASP A 228 -10.47 -16.89 -5.90
CA ASP A 228 -9.97 -16.85 -4.52
C ASP A 228 -10.29 -15.51 -3.83
N LEU A 229 -10.28 -14.40 -4.58
CA LEU A 229 -10.67 -13.09 -4.07
C LEU A 229 -12.16 -13.03 -3.70
N THR A 230 -13.04 -13.78 -4.37
CA THR A 230 -14.47 -13.79 -3.97
C THR A 230 -14.64 -14.44 -2.61
N LYS A 231 -13.90 -15.51 -2.34
CA LYS A 231 -13.89 -16.18 -1.04
C LYS A 231 -13.57 -15.23 0.10
N GLU A 232 -12.63 -14.31 -0.11
CA GLU A 232 -12.23 -13.32 0.89
C GLU A 232 -13.23 -12.18 1.08
N LEU A 233 -14.06 -11.89 0.07
CA LEU A 233 -15.01 -10.77 0.07
C LEU A 233 -16.45 -11.20 0.37
N VAL A 234 -16.79 -12.48 0.17
CA VAL A 234 -18.11 -13.01 0.47
C VAL A 234 -18.41 -12.85 1.96
N GLY A 235 -19.60 -12.36 2.30
CA GLY A 235 -19.96 -12.10 3.69
C GLY A 235 -19.50 -10.75 4.23
N PHE A 236 -18.67 -9.99 3.49
CA PHE A 236 -18.29 -8.65 3.92
C PHE A 236 -19.47 -7.69 3.82
N SER A 237 -19.86 -7.08 4.94
CA SER A 237 -21.11 -6.30 5.06
C SER A 237 -21.21 -5.07 4.16
N LYS A 238 -20.07 -4.57 3.65
CA LYS A 238 -20.01 -3.47 2.67
C LYS A 238 -20.07 -3.93 1.21
N VAL A 239 -20.24 -5.24 0.97
CA VAL A 239 -20.48 -5.84 -0.35
C VAL A 239 -21.93 -6.32 -0.41
N LYS A 240 -22.74 -5.68 -1.26
CA LYS A 240 -24.16 -6.04 -1.44
C LYS A 240 -24.31 -7.19 -2.44
N ASN A 241 -23.88 -6.97 -3.67
CA ASN A 241 -23.81 -7.99 -4.71
C ASN A 241 -22.33 -8.21 -5.08
N LEU A 242 -21.94 -9.47 -5.27
CA LEU A 242 -20.63 -9.89 -5.72
C LEU A 242 -20.78 -10.64 -7.05
N HIS A 243 -20.27 -10.04 -8.12
CA HIS A 243 -20.27 -10.64 -9.46
C HIS A 243 -18.88 -11.10 -9.83
N THR A 244 -18.75 -12.30 -10.38
CA THR A 244 -17.47 -12.89 -10.73
C THR A 244 -17.51 -13.40 -12.15
N PHE A 245 -16.61 -12.88 -12.98
CA PHE A 245 -16.44 -13.26 -14.37
C PHE A 245 -15.08 -13.92 -14.53
N LEU A 246 -15.10 -15.22 -14.80
CA LEU A 246 -13.91 -16.01 -15.05
C LEU A 246 -13.76 -16.17 -16.56
N LEU A 247 -12.73 -15.55 -17.11
CA LEU A 247 -12.43 -15.56 -18.53
C LEU A 247 -11.32 -16.58 -18.77
N ASP A 248 -11.74 -17.74 -19.28
CA ASP A 248 -10.87 -18.88 -19.58
C ASP A 248 -9.87 -19.18 -18.45
N PRO A 249 -10.35 -19.48 -17.23
CA PRO A 249 -9.48 -19.59 -16.06
C PRO A 249 -8.55 -20.80 -16.17
N THR A 250 -7.30 -20.61 -15.76
CA THR A 250 -6.25 -21.64 -15.81
C THR A 250 -5.47 -21.67 -14.50
N ALA A 251 -5.51 -22.79 -13.79
CA ALA A 251 -4.71 -23.03 -12.59
C ALA A 251 -3.33 -23.57 -12.96
N ALA A 252 -2.28 -22.98 -12.39
CA ALA A 252 -0.92 -23.47 -12.45
C ALA A 252 -0.61 -24.28 -11.17
N ILE A 253 -0.88 -25.59 -11.21
CA ILE A 253 -0.67 -26.49 -10.06
C ILE A 253 0.77 -26.46 -9.51
N PRO A 254 1.85 -26.35 -10.33
CA PRO A 254 3.23 -26.37 -9.81
C PRO A 254 3.58 -25.20 -8.87
N ILE A 255 2.86 -24.08 -8.98
CA ILE A 255 3.02 -22.91 -8.12
C ILE A 255 1.93 -22.81 -7.05
N GLY A 256 1.18 -23.90 -6.85
CA GLY A 256 0.24 -24.06 -5.74
C GLY A 256 -1.18 -23.56 -6.00
N ASP A 257 -1.53 -23.23 -7.25
CA ASP A 257 -2.90 -22.90 -7.59
C ASP A 257 -3.80 -24.13 -7.45
N LEU A 258 -5.07 -23.90 -7.11
CA LEU A 258 -6.10 -24.93 -7.10
C LEU A 258 -7.22 -24.51 -8.03
N TYR A 259 -7.60 -25.39 -8.95
CA TYR A 259 -8.74 -25.10 -9.81
C TYR A 259 -10.04 -25.13 -8.98
N PRO A 260 -10.89 -24.09 -9.07
CA PRO A 260 -12.10 -24.00 -8.29
C PRO A 260 -13.11 -25.09 -8.66
N LEU A 261 -13.80 -25.61 -7.65
CA LEU A 261 -14.82 -26.66 -7.84
C LEU A 261 -16.25 -26.09 -7.76
N ASN A 262 -16.46 -25.05 -6.94
CA ASN A 262 -17.78 -24.48 -6.68
C ASN A 262 -17.67 -22.98 -6.46
N LEU A 263 -18.71 -22.23 -6.81
CA LEU A 263 -18.93 -20.85 -6.38
C LEU A 263 -19.02 -20.78 -4.85
N HIS A 264 -18.54 -19.69 -4.27
CA HIS A 264 -18.69 -19.44 -2.84
C HIS A 264 -20.10 -18.89 -2.55
N HIS A 265 -20.54 -18.95 -1.30
CA HIS A 265 -21.83 -18.41 -0.89
C HIS A 265 -21.79 -17.97 0.57
N ALA A 266 -22.36 -16.81 0.87
CA ALA A 266 -22.69 -16.38 2.23
C ALA A 266 -24.09 -15.78 2.27
N SER A 267 -24.77 -15.89 3.42
CA SER A 267 -26.17 -15.47 3.55
C SER A 267 -26.41 -13.98 3.36
N VAL A 268 -25.40 -13.13 3.57
CA VAL A 268 -25.52 -11.67 3.54
C VAL A 268 -25.11 -11.02 2.21
N THR A 269 -24.44 -11.77 1.33
CA THR A 269 -23.94 -11.27 0.03
C THR A 269 -24.58 -12.08 -1.10
N ASN A 270 -25.22 -11.39 -2.05
CA ASN A 270 -25.73 -12.07 -3.25
C ASN A 270 -24.55 -12.33 -4.19
N GLU A 271 -24.27 -13.60 -4.49
CA GLU A 271 -23.13 -13.98 -5.35
C GLU A 271 -23.59 -14.48 -6.72
N PHE A 272 -22.92 -14.02 -7.77
CA PHE A 272 -23.24 -14.36 -9.17
C PHE A 272 -21.97 -14.71 -9.94
N GLY A 273 -21.81 -15.99 -10.29
CA GLY A 273 -20.67 -16.48 -11.08
C GLY A 273 -21.01 -16.64 -12.57
N SER A 274 -20.13 -16.16 -13.45
CA SER A 274 -20.13 -16.45 -14.89
C SER A 274 -18.75 -16.96 -15.33
N LEU A 275 -18.74 -18.07 -16.04
CA LEU A 275 -17.54 -18.73 -16.54
C LEU A 275 -17.59 -18.78 -18.07
N PHE A 276 -16.57 -18.24 -18.72
CA PHE A 276 -16.47 -18.16 -20.16
C PHE A 276 -15.27 -18.99 -20.63
N TYR A 277 -15.48 -19.86 -21.60
CA TYR A 277 -14.41 -20.62 -22.27
C TYR A 277 -14.06 -19.97 -23.61
N ASP A 278 -12.79 -20.04 -24.00
CA ASP A 278 -12.33 -19.63 -25.33
C ASP A 278 -12.67 -20.68 -26.43
N GLY A 279 -13.00 -21.90 -26.00
CA GLY A 279 -13.41 -23.01 -26.87
C GLY A 279 -12.24 -23.82 -27.43
N ASN A 280 -11.01 -23.48 -27.08
CA ASN A 280 -9.81 -24.20 -27.47
C ASN A 280 -9.33 -25.06 -26.29
N LEU A 281 -8.60 -26.13 -26.60
CA LEU A 281 -7.82 -26.79 -25.56
C LEU A 281 -6.64 -25.88 -25.22
N PHE A 282 -6.42 -25.67 -23.93
CA PHE A 282 -5.24 -24.95 -23.46
C PHE A 282 -3.95 -25.68 -23.90
N ASP A 283 -3.33 -25.20 -24.97
CA ASP A 283 -2.12 -25.78 -25.57
C ASP A 283 -0.91 -24.91 -25.25
N PHE A 284 -0.17 -25.27 -24.19
CA PHE A 284 1.05 -24.57 -23.75
C PHE A 284 2.27 -25.06 -24.53
N ASN A 285 2.22 -24.96 -25.86
CA ASN A 285 3.23 -25.48 -26.79
C ASN A 285 4.52 -24.63 -26.85
N GLY A 286 5.13 -24.26 -25.71
CA GLY A 286 6.36 -23.46 -25.75
C GLY A 286 7.21 -23.26 -24.50
N ALA A 287 6.65 -23.15 -23.28
CA ALA A 287 7.45 -22.72 -22.12
C ALA A 287 7.46 -23.69 -20.91
N PHE A 288 6.51 -24.62 -20.81
CA PHE A 288 6.48 -25.65 -19.76
C PHE A 288 5.88 -26.95 -20.31
N PRO A 289 6.62 -27.74 -21.11
CA PRO A 289 6.10 -29.00 -21.62
C PRO A 289 5.87 -29.98 -20.45
N GLY A 290 4.61 -30.17 -20.07
CA GLY A 290 4.18 -31.26 -19.19
C GLY A 290 4.01 -30.95 -17.70
N ILE A 291 3.99 -29.69 -17.25
CA ILE A 291 3.81 -29.37 -15.83
C ILE A 291 2.39 -28.85 -15.55
N GLY A 292 1.47 -29.80 -15.36
CA GLY A 292 0.15 -29.73 -14.72
C GLY A 292 -0.57 -28.38 -14.64
N THR A 293 -1.01 -27.80 -15.74
CA THR A 293 -2.10 -26.81 -15.68
C THR A 293 -3.45 -27.51 -15.64
N GLN A 294 -4.44 -26.84 -15.06
CA GLN A 294 -5.83 -27.29 -15.07
C GLN A 294 -6.71 -26.14 -15.58
N SER A 295 -7.41 -26.37 -16.69
CA SER A 295 -8.28 -25.40 -17.37
C SER A 295 -9.54 -26.12 -17.88
N ASP A 296 -10.48 -25.39 -18.45
CA ASP A 296 -11.61 -25.94 -19.22
C ASP A 296 -12.57 -26.87 -18.44
N LEU A 297 -12.53 -26.82 -17.11
CA LEU A 297 -13.42 -27.59 -16.25
C LEU A 297 -14.64 -26.77 -15.86
N PRO A 298 -15.81 -27.40 -15.69
CA PRO A 298 -16.98 -26.72 -15.15
C PRO A 298 -16.77 -26.44 -13.66
N ILE A 299 -17.20 -25.26 -13.24
CA ILE A 299 -17.26 -24.88 -11.82
C ILE A 299 -18.73 -24.86 -11.42
N SER A 300 -19.09 -25.63 -10.40
CA SER A 300 -20.47 -25.68 -9.91
C SER A 300 -20.93 -24.30 -9.43
N GLY A 301 -22.19 -23.94 -9.67
CA GLY A 301 -22.75 -22.63 -9.29
C GLY A 301 -22.42 -21.47 -10.24
N TYR A 302 -21.43 -21.62 -11.13
CA TYR A 302 -21.20 -20.66 -12.21
C TYR A 302 -22.13 -20.92 -13.41
N ASN A 303 -22.57 -19.85 -14.07
CA ASN A 303 -23.16 -19.96 -15.40
C ASN A 303 -22.04 -20.24 -16.41
N ASN A 304 -22.07 -21.42 -17.02
CA ASN A 304 -21.03 -21.90 -17.93
C ASN A 304 -21.37 -21.52 -19.38
N TYR A 305 -20.67 -20.54 -19.96
CA TYR A 305 -20.85 -20.05 -21.33
C TYR A 305 -19.79 -20.61 -22.27
N ASN A 306 -20.16 -20.98 -23.51
CA ASN A 306 -19.28 -21.52 -24.57
C ASN A 306 -18.69 -22.92 -24.36
N ARG A 307 -19.12 -23.67 -23.32
CA ARG A 307 -18.62 -25.04 -23.11
C ARG A 307 -19.18 -26.01 -24.16
N GLY A 308 -18.33 -26.47 -25.08
CA GLY A 308 -18.72 -27.47 -26.09
C GLY A 308 -19.75 -26.97 -27.12
N SER A 309 -20.00 -25.67 -27.17
CA SER A 309 -20.86 -25.04 -28.19
C SER A 309 -20.05 -24.78 -29.45
N THR A 310 -20.54 -25.21 -30.61
CA THR A 310 -20.00 -24.77 -31.92
C THR A 310 -20.34 -23.32 -32.22
N ASP A 311 -21.31 -22.74 -31.50
CA ASP A 311 -21.57 -21.30 -31.49
C ASP A 311 -20.55 -20.65 -30.55
N VAL A 312 -19.29 -20.64 -30.98
CA VAL A 312 -18.22 -19.88 -30.34
C VAL A 312 -18.66 -18.42 -30.42
N LEU A 313 -19.00 -17.80 -29.29
CA LEU A 313 -19.54 -16.44 -29.27
C LEU A 313 -18.58 -15.42 -29.95
N PHE A 314 -17.28 -15.71 -29.99
CA PHE A 314 -16.27 -15.05 -30.82
C PHE A 314 -15.04 -15.96 -30.94
N PRO A 315 -14.52 -16.28 -32.15
CA PRO A 315 -13.31 -17.08 -32.31
C PRO A 315 -12.15 -16.32 -31.67
N SER A 316 -11.61 -16.87 -30.58
CA SER A 316 -10.57 -16.25 -29.78
C SER A 316 -9.48 -17.27 -29.46
N THR A 317 -8.39 -16.79 -28.90
CA THR A 317 -7.32 -17.63 -28.35
C THR A 317 -7.17 -17.28 -26.88
N HIS A 318 -6.66 -18.21 -26.07
CA HIS A 318 -6.33 -17.94 -24.68
C HIS A 318 -5.56 -16.62 -24.48
N LYS A 319 -4.63 -16.27 -25.38
CA LYS A 319 -3.86 -15.01 -25.29
C LYS A 319 -4.71 -13.77 -25.56
N THR A 320 -5.68 -13.84 -26.46
CA THR A 320 -6.50 -12.68 -26.89
C THR A 320 -7.85 -12.61 -26.17
N PHE A 321 -8.21 -13.63 -25.40
CA PHE A 321 -9.56 -13.81 -24.85
C PHE A 321 -10.07 -12.63 -24.01
N GLY A 322 -9.22 -12.07 -23.13
CA GLY A 322 -9.57 -10.86 -22.38
C GLY A 322 -9.96 -9.68 -23.28
N SER A 323 -9.20 -9.43 -24.36
CA SER A 323 -9.47 -8.34 -25.32
C SER A 323 -10.74 -8.61 -26.14
N ASP A 324 -10.90 -9.84 -26.61
CA ASP A 324 -12.05 -10.24 -27.43
C ASP A 324 -13.35 -10.21 -26.60
N TRP A 325 -13.29 -10.61 -25.33
CA TRP A 325 -14.42 -10.51 -24.40
C TRP A 325 -14.83 -9.06 -24.14
N VAL A 326 -13.88 -8.13 -23.97
CA VAL A 326 -14.19 -6.70 -23.77
C VAL A 326 -14.84 -6.08 -25.00
N THR A 327 -14.36 -6.44 -26.19
CA THR A 327 -14.83 -5.86 -27.47
C THR A 327 -16.05 -6.58 -28.05
N GLY A 328 -16.37 -7.78 -27.55
CA GLY A 328 -17.51 -8.59 -27.96
C GLY A 328 -18.86 -7.92 -27.73
N THR A 329 -19.54 -7.58 -28.83
CA THR A 329 -20.88 -6.96 -28.79
C THR A 329 -21.95 -8.03 -28.51
N ASN A 330 -22.80 -7.82 -27.51
CA ASN A 330 -23.89 -8.71 -27.07
C ASN A 330 -23.48 -10.06 -26.46
N VAL A 331 -22.18 -10.36 -26.37
CA VAL A 331 -21.72 -11.70 -25.97
C VAL A 331 -20.52 -11.69 -25.01
N GLY A 332 -19.94 -10.52 -24.71
CA GLY A 332 -18.86 -10.34 -23.75
C GLY A 332 -19.19 -9.32 -22.67
N MET A 333 -18.31 -8.34 -22.45
CA MET A 333 -18.43 -7.35 -21.39
C MET A 333 -19.73 -6.53 -21.45
N SER A 334 -20.20 -6.20 -22.66
CA SER A 334 -21.47 -5.50 -22.86
C SER A 334 -22.65 -6.25 -22.22
N ARG A 335 -22.77 -7.55 -22.50
CA ARG A 335 -23.80 -8.43 -21.91
C ARG A 335 -23.60 -8.61 -20.41
N ALA A 336 -22.36 -8.81 -19.96
CA ALA A 336 -22.04 -8.93 -18.55
C ALA A 336 -22.51 -7.69 -17.75
N LEU A 337 -22.30 -6.50 -18.33
CA LEU A 337 -22.75 -5.25 -17.72
C LEU A 337 -24.27 -5.15 -17.70
N ASP A 338 -24.98 -5.54 -18.76
CA ASP A 338 -26.45 -5.59 -18.73
C ASP A 338 -26.97 -6.54 -17.64
N ASP A 339 -26.35 -7.71 -17.46
CA ASP A 339 -26.67 -8.67 -16.40
C ASP A 339 -26.40 -8.09 -15.00
N ILE A 340 -25.32 -7.32 -14.83
CA ILE A 340 -25.04 -6.57 -13.61
C ILE A 340 -26.15 -5.54 -13.38
N TRP A 341 -26.41 -4.66 -14.35
CA TRP A 341 -27.41 -3.58 -14.26
C TRP A 341 -28.81 -4.09 -13.92
N ALA A 342 -29.21 -5.23 -14.48
CA ALA A 342 -30.50 -5.85 -14.21
C ALA A 342 -30.67 -6.29 -12.74
N ARG A 343 -29.56 -6.43 -12.00
CA ARG A 343 -29.53 -6.90 -10.60
C ARG A 343 -29.20 -5.79 -9.60
N LYS A 344 -28.86 -4.58 -10.07
CA LYS A 344 -28.49 -3.47 -9.20
C LYS A 344 -29.72 -2.86 -8.54
N ASP A 345 -29.55 -2.46 -7.29
CA ASP A 345 -30.56 -1.69 -6.57
C ASP A 345 -30.71 -0.29 -7.19
N ILE A 346 -31.96 0.11 -7.41
CA ILE A 346 -32.34 1.47 -7.83
C ILE A 346 -32.71 2.26 -6.58
N GLY A 347 -32.22 3.48 -6.47
CA GLY A 347 -32.43 4.31 -5.28
C GLY A 347 -31.88 5.72 -5.43
N SER A 348 -31.51 6.34 -4.31
CA SER A 348 -30.77 7.60 -4.28
C SER A 348 -29.52 7.40 -3.43
N PHE A 349 -28.36 7.43 -4.07
CA PHE A 349 -27.08 7.16 -3.45
C PHE A 349 -26.22 8.42 -3.50
N LEU A 350 -25.76 8.89 -2.34
CA LEU A 350 -24.94 10.09 -2.28
C LEU A 350 -23.55 9.82 -2.86
N PRO A 351 -22.93 10.82 -3.52
CA PRO A 351 -21.55 10.70 -3.94
C PRO A 351 -20.61 10.41 -2.77
N ASP A 352 -19.77 9.39 -2.93
CA ASP A 352 -18.87 8.90 -1.91
C ASP A 352 -17.43 8.85 -2.48
N GLY A 353 -16.81 10.02 -2.59
CA GLY A 353 -15.49 10.20 -3.20
C GLY A 353 -15.46 10.15 -4.72
N ASP A 354 -14.28 9.86 -5.27
CA ASP A 354 -14.03 9.99 -6.71
C ASP A 354 -14.39 8.71 -7.47
N SER A 355 -14.96 8.87 -8.67
CA SER A 355 -14.99 7.81 -9.66
C SER A 355 -13.69 7.72 -10.46
N GLY A 356 -13.49 6.60 -11.15
CA GLY A 356 -12.43 6.48 -12.14
C GLY A 356 -11.65 5.16 -12.07
N TYR A 357 -10.42 5.23 -12.55
CA TYR A 357 -9.54 4.11 -12.84
C TYR A 357 -8.25 4.22 -12.05
N GLU A 358 -7.89 3.17 -11.31
CA GLU A 358 -6.65 3.07 -10.56
C GLU A 358 -5.94 1.77 -10.93
N SER A 359 -4.62 1.85 -11.13
CA SER A 359 -3.76 0.68 -11.15
C SER A 359 -3.49 0.27 -9.71
N VAL A 360 -3.69 -1.02 -9.40
CA VAL A 360 -3.46 -1.61 -8.09
C VAL A 360 -2.27 -2.54 -8.19
N ARG A 361 -1.09 -2.07 -7.77
CA ARG A 361 0.14 -2.85 -7.82
C ARG A 361 0.30 -3.65 -6.54
N VAL A 362 0.42 -4.97 -6.67
CA VAL A 362 0.80 -5.88 -5.60
C VAL A 362 2.30 -6.19 -5.74
N SER A 363 3.03 -6.13 -4.63
CA SER A 363 4.43 -6.56 -4.58
C SER A 363 4.74 -7.24 -3.25
N ALA A 364 5.75 -8.09 -3.24
CA ALA A 364 6.35 -8.60 -2.02
C ALA A 364 7.86 -8.42 -2.10
N ASP A 365 8.41 -7.68 -1.13
CA ASP A 365 9.81 -7.34 -1.05
C ASP A 365 10.40 -7.91 0.24
N GLU A 366 11.64 -8.39 0.18
CA GLU A 366 12.35 -8.81 1.39
C GLU A 366 12.72 -7.59 2.24
N ILE A 367 12.56 -7.74 3.55
CA ILE A 367 13.02 -6.78 4.54
C ILE A 367 14.41 -7.23 4.97
N ILE A 368 15.43 -6.52 4.49
CA ILE A 368 16.80 -6.78 4.92
C ILE A 368 17.13 -5.79 6.02
N ILE A 369 17.31 -6.30 7.23
CA ILE A 369 17.83 -5.54 8.37
C ILE A 369 19.25 -6.01 8.60
N ASP A 370 20.22 -5.16 8.29
CA ASP A 370 21.62 -5.36 8.64
C ASP A 370 21.98 -4.34 9.72
N ALA A 371 22.01 -4.80 10.97
CA ALA A 371 22.30 -3.95 12.10
C ALA A 371 23.37 -4.56 12.99
N SER A 372 24.32 -3.73 13.42
CA SER A 372 25.36 -4.08 14.36
C SER A 372 25.29 -3.16 15.59
N ILE A 373 25.65 -3.75 16.73
CA ILE A 373 25.84 -3.01 17.97
C ILE A 373 27.23 -3.38 18.46
N GLU A 374 28.10 -2.39 18.62
CA GLU A 374 29.45 -2.55 19.11
C GLU A 374 29.64 -1.74 20.40
N ILE A 375 30.24 -2.37 21.41
CA ILE A 375 30.68 -1.68 22.63
C ILE A 375 32.19 -1.80 22.70
N ALA A 376 32.88 -0.70 22.44
CA ALA A 376 34.34 -0.63 22.44
C ALA A 376 34.81 0.69 23.04
N ASP A 377 35.87 0.63 23.86
CA ASP A 377 36.54 1.80 24.42
C ASP A 377 35.62 2.82 25.11
N GLY A 378 34.58 2.33 25.80
CA GLY A 378 33.62 3.18 26.52
C GLY A 378 32.56 3.84 25.64
N ASN A 379 32.51 3.49 24.35
CA ASN A 379 31.50 3.93 23.40
C ASN A 379 30.58 2.77 23.00
N LEU A 380 29.33 3.10 22.75
CA LEU A 380 28.31 2.26 22.13
C LEU A 380 28.05 2.79 20.71
N THR A 381 28.37 1.99 19.71
CA THR A 381 28.07 2.27 18.30
C THR A 381 26.92 1.39 17.86
N ILE A 382 25.93 1.98 17.21
CA ILE A 382 24.80 1.30 16.58
C ILE A 382 24.80 1.67 15.11
N ASP A 383 25.01 0.70 14.24
CA ASP A 383 24.84 0.84 12.80
C ASP A 383 23.65 0.01 12.37
N GLY A 384 22.81 0.55 11.50
CA GLY A 384 21.64 -0.15 11.00
C GLY A 384 21.32 0.25 9.59
N ILE A 385 21.08 -0.72 8.72
CA ILE A 385 20.56 -0.55 7.38
C ILE A 385 19.28 -1.36 7.29
N LEU A 386 18.20 -0.70 6.87
CA LEU A 386 16.93 -1.30 6.51
C LEU A 386 16.77 -1.15 4.99
N LYS A 387 16.74 -2.27 4.26
CA LYS A 387 16.37 -2.29 2.83
C LYS A 387 14.97 -2.86 2.67
N LEU A 388 14.19 -2.23 1.79
CA LEU A 388 12.83 -2.58 1.41
C LEU A 388 12.76 -2.48 -0.12
N GLY A 389 12.99 -3.59 -0.82
CA GLY A 389 13.17 -3.59 -2.27
C GLY A 389 14.31 -2.65 -2.68
N ASP A 390 14.03 -1.70 -3.59
CA ASP A 390 14.99 -0.68 -4.03
C ASP A 390 15.17 0.48 -3.04
N ALA A 391 14.33 0.57 -2.00
CA ALA A 391 14.43 1.61 -0.99
C ALA A 391 15.38 1.19 0.13
N GLN A 392 16.23 2.12 0.58
CA GLN A 392 17.12 1.93 1.71
C GLN A 392 16.99 3.07 2.70
N ALA A 393 16.94 2.72 3.99
CA ALA A 393 17.14 3.61 5.12
C ALA A 393 18.35 3.13 5.91
N SER A 394 19.13 4.05 6.47
CA SER A 394 20.20 3.75 7.41
C SER A 394 20.13 4.62 8.64
N ILE A 395 20.58 4.07 9.76
CA ILE A 395 20.82 4.76 11.01
C ILE A 395 22.24 4.47 11.46
N ASN A 396 22.93 5.50 11.94
CA ASN A 396 24.19 5.39 12.64
C ASN A 396 24.04 6.17 13.94
N ALA A 397 24.42 5.58 15.06
CA ALA A 397 24.46 6.27 16.34
C ALA A 397 25.74 5.92 17.09
N LEU A 398 26.37 6.91 17.68
CA LEU A 398 27.52 6.78 18.56
C LEU A 398 27.18 7.42 19.90
N ILE A 399 27.27 6.67 20.98
CA ILE A 399 26.98 7.12 22.35
C ILE A 399 28.21 6.85 23.20
N GLY A 400 28.83 7.89 23.74
CA GLY A 400 30.07 7.81 24.50
C GLY A 400 30.11 8.76 25.68
N ALA A 401 31.22 8.74 26.41
CA ALA A 401 31.47 9.68 27.50
C ALA A 401 31.47 11.14 27.03
N ASP A 402 31.88 11.38 25.78
CA ASP A 402 31.98 12.72 25.18
C ASP A 402 30.69 13.19 24.50
N GLY A 403 29.62 12.37 24.51
CA GLY A 403 28.30 12.74 24.00
C GLY A 403 27.62 11.70 23.10
N VAL A 404 26.68 12.18 22.29
CA VAL A 404 25.80 11.41 21.39
C VAL A 404 25.86 11.98 19.97
N ASP A 405 26.08 11.14 18.97
CA ASP A 405 25.88 11.45 17.54
C ASP A 405 24.84 10.47 16.99
N ILE A 406 23.84 10.97 16.27
CA ILE A 406 22.80 10.17 15.63
C ILE A 406 22.60 10.71 14.22
N ALA A 407 22.82 9.88 13.22
CA ALA A 407 22.49 10.16 11.84
C ALA A 407 21.47 9.15 11.31
N ALA A 408 20.52 9.62 10.51
CA ALA A 408 19.58 8.79 9.79
C ALA A 408 19.51 9.25 8.34
N THR A 409 19.61 8.31 7.40
CA THR A 409 19.56 8.59 5.96
C THR A 409 18.51 7.73 5.30
N VAL A 410 17.77 8.31 4.35
CA VAL A 410 16.91 7.63 3.39
C VAL A 410 17.27 8.10 1.99
N LEU A 411 16.79 7.40 0.96
CA LEU A 411 17.17 7.61 -0.45
C LEU A 411 17.17 9.07 -0.93
N VAL A 412 16.29 9.92 -0.39
CA VAL A 412 16.11 11.32 -0.83
C VAL A 412 16.40 12.35 0.27
N ALA A 413 16.79 11.90 1.48
CA ALA A 413 16.89 12.81 2.62
C ALA A 413 17.75 12.24 3.76
N SER A 414 18.37 13.09 4.56
CA SER A 414 19.09 12.69 5.77
C SER A 414 18.86 13.66 6.92
N ALA A 415 19.10 13.21 8.14
CA ALA A 415 19.13 14.03 9.34
C ALA A 415 20.29 13.60 10.23
N GLN A 416 20.87 14.55 10.95
CA GLN A 416 21.92 14.32 11.93
C GLN A 416 21.64 15.15 13.18
N LEU A 417 21.93 14.58 14.35
CA LEU A 417 21.93 15.23 15.64
C LEU A 417 23.24 14.89 16.34
N VAL A 418 23.96 15.90 16.80
CA VAL A 418 25.17 15.74 17.60
C VAL A 418 24.99 16.52 18.90
N ILE A 419 25.26 15.89 20.04
CA ILE A 419 25.24 16.49 21.37
C ILE A 419 26.55 16.10 22.03
N ARG A 420 27.41 17.06 22.34
CA ARG A 420 28.66 16.87 23.08
C ARG A 420 28.77 17.91 24.18
N ASP A 421 29.72 17.73 25.08
CA ASP A 421 29.94 18.61 26.24
C ASP A 421 30.04 20.11 25.90
N ASN A 422 30.48 20.45 24.69
CA ASN A 422 30.69 21.83 24.25
C ASN A 422 29.99 22.21 22.94
N HIS A 423 29.17 21.31 22.35
CA HIS A 423 28.42 21.64 21.15
C HIS A 423 27.15 20.79 20.97
N ILE A 424 26.12 21.39 20.38
CA ILE A 424 24.92 20.73 19.90
C ILE A 424 24.75 21.11 18.44
N ALA A 425 24.69 20.14 17.53
CA ALA A 425 24.42 20.37 16.12
C ALA A 425 23.23 19.55 15.63
N VAL A 426 22.42 20.14 14.76
CA VAL A 426 21.34 19.45 14.05
C VAL A 426 21.49 19.77 12.56
N ALA A 427 21.47 18.75 11.72
CA ALA A 427 21.43 18.92 10.27
C ALA A 427 20.29 18.11 9.66
N SER A 428 19.72 18.58 8.56
CA SER A 428 18.70 17.87 7.80
C SER A 428 18.81 18.25 6.34
N ASN A 429 18.96 17.25 5.47
CA ASN A 429 19.12 17.43 4.04
C ASN A 429 18.04 16.69 3.26
N THR A 430 17.70 17.21 2.09
CA THR A 430 16.81 16.64 1.07
C THR A 430 17.40 16.97 -0.30
N ILE A 431 16.83 16.42 -1.38
CA ILE A 431 17.25 16.73 -2.77
C ILE A 431 17.30 18.24 -3.06
N ILE A 432 16.40 19.02 -2.47
CA ILE A 432 16.21 20.45 -2.81
C ILE A 432 16.54 21.40 -1.66
N ALA A 433 16.81 20.90 -0.45
CA ALA A 433 17.03 21.74 0.71
C ALA A 433 17.98 21.09 1.74
N SER A 434 18.84 21.90 2.33
CA SER A 434 19.77 21.58 3.41
C SER A 434 19.55 22.57 4.55
N TYR A 435 19.46 22.06 5.77
CA TYR A 435 19.35 22.85 6.99
C TYR A 435 20.42 22.40 7.96
N ARG A 436 21.09 23.35 8.60
CA ARG A 436 22.06 23.09 9.65
C ARG A 436 21.88 24.11 10.77
N SER A 437 21.97 23.65 12.00
CA SER A 437 22.11 24.50 13.18
C SER A 437 23.22 23.94 14.05
N ASP A 438 24.03 24.81 14.61
CA ASP A 438 25.15 24.51 15.48
C ASP A 438 25.11 25.50 16.66
N ILE A 439 25.18 24.99 17.87
CA ILE A 439 25.27 25.76 19.11
C ILE A 439 26.53 25.28 19.80
N SER A 440 27.48 26.17 19.99
CA SER A 440 28.77 25.88 20.60
C SER A 440 29.18 27.00 21.55
N LEU A 441 30.28 26.79 22.28
CA LEU A 441 30.88 27.85 23.10
C LEU A 441 31.30 29.08 22.28
N SER A 442 31.52 28.93 20.96
CA SER A 442 31.83 30.03 20.05
C SER A 442 30.61 30.84 19.60
N GLY A 443 29.39 30.29 19.71
CA GLY A 443 28.22 30.95 19.18
C GLY A 443 27.07 30.02 18.77
N ILE A 444 26.10 30.62 18.06
CA ILE A 444 24.99 29.92 17.39
C ILE A 444 25.12 30.18 15.90
N ASP A 445 25.24 29.14 15.09
CA ASP A 445 25.23 29.21 13.64
C ASP A 445 24.04 28.42 13.09
N ALA A 446 23.26 29.01 12.20
CA ALA A 446 22.18 28.35 11.49
C ALA A 446 22.31 28.64 9.99
N GLN A 447 22.10 27.64 9.16
CA GLN A 447 22.17 27.72 7.70
C GLN A 447 20.97 26.99 7.09
N ALA A 448 20.41 27.56 6.02
CA ALA A 448 19.35 26.99 5.22
C ALA A 448 19.66 27.24 3.74
N ASP A 449 19.95 26.18 2.99
CA ASP A 449 20.14 26.23 1.55
C ASP A 449 18.96 25.54 0.88
N ILE A 450 18.29 26.19 -0.07
CA ILE A 450 17.10 25.68 -0.76
C ILE A 450 17.25 25.99 -2.24
N LEU A 451 17.63 25.01 -3.08
CA LEU A 451 17.81 24.96 -4.55
C LEU A 451 18.36 26.22 -5.29
N LEU A 452 17.88 27.42 -4.99
CA LEU A 452 18.25 28.71 -5.53
C LEU A 452 18.40 29.81 -4.47
N ALA A 453 18.23 29.51 -3.18
CA ALA A 453 18.30 30.46 -2.08
C ALA A 453 19.21 29.91 -0.98
N GLU A 454 19.99 30.78 -0.35
CA GLU A 454 20.77 30.42 0.84
C GLU A 454 20.46 31.44 1.92
N GLY A 455 20.37 31.00 3.17
CA GLY A 455 20.17 31.84 4.33
C GLY A 455 21.10 31.39 5.44
N SER A 456 21.71 32.32 6.15
CA SER A 456 22.50 32.00 7.34
C SER A 456 22.31 33.02 8.44
N VAL A 457 22.39 32.55 9.68
CA VAL A 457 22.41 33.33 10.90
C VAL A 457 23.62 32.88 11.70
N SER A 458 24.46 33.81 12.13
CA SER A 458 25.62 33.55 12.98
C SER A 458 25.61 34.53 14.14
N ILE A 459 25.63 34.02 15.36
CA ILE A 459 25.68 34.79 16.61
C ILE A 459 26.95 34.38 17.32
N SER A 460 27.89 35.31 17.48
CA SER A 460 29.15 35.05 18.17
C SER A 460 29.52 36.22 19.08
N SER A 461 30.64 36.12 19.78
CA SER A 461 31.22 37.25 20.53
C SER A 461 31.51 38.47 19.65
N GLY A 462 31.63 38.30 18.32
CA GLY A 462 31.78 39.39 17.35
C GLY A 462 30.46 40.07 16.92
N GLY A 463 29.32 39.58 17.43
CA GLY A 463 27.98 40.11 17.13
C GLY A 463 27.09 39.14 16.37
N VAL A 464 25.99 39.68 15.82
CA VAL A 464 25.00 38.93 15.03
C VAL A 464 25.19 39.25 13.56
N ASN A 465 25.25 38.22 12.72
CA ASN A 465 25.24 38.33 11.26
C ASN A 465 24.08 37.48 10.71
N VAL A 466 23.23 38.08 9.88
CA VAL A 466 22.16 37.42 9.15
C VAL A 466 22.41 37.67 7.67
N SER A 467 22.48 36.62 6.87
CA SER A 467 22.60 36.75 5.42
C SER A 467 21.55 35.93 4.69
N ALA A 468 21.13 36.41 3.52
CA ALA A 468 20.34 35.65 2.59
C ALA A 468 20.79 35.96 1.16
N SER A 469 20.86 34.96 0.30
CA SER A 469 21.26 35.07 -1.09
C SER A 469 20.23 34.36 -1.99
N PHE A 470 20.04 34.92 -3.19
CA PHE A 470 19.22 34.41 -4.28
C PHE A 470 19.97 34.67 -5.59
N PRO A 471 19.59 34.11 -6.74
CA PRO A 471 20.34 34.30 -7.97
C PRO A 471 20.32 35.79 -8.35
N GLY A 472 21.50 36.40 -8.42
CA GLY A 472 21.66 37.81 -8.74
C GLY A 472 21.30 38.78 -7.60
N SER A 473 21.03 38.34 -6.38
CA SER A 473 20.79 39.23 -5.24
C SER A 473 21.27 38.65 -3.91
N SER A 474 21.80 39.50 -3.01
CA SER A 474 22.07 39.10 -1.63
C SER A 474 21.84 40.23 -0.65
N ILE A 475 21.54 39.87 0.59
CA ILE A 475 21.44 40.76 1.75
C ILE A 475 22.30 40.18 2.87
N SER A 476 23.02 41.04 3.57
CA SER A 476 23.69 40.68 4.83
C SER A 476 23.55 41.83 5.82
N VAL A 477 23.08 41.52 7.02
CA VAL A 477 22.91 42.42 8.15
C VAL A 477 23.83 41.94 9.26
N GLY A 478 24.83 42.73 9.61
CA GLY A 478 25.81 42.40 10.63
C GLY A 478 26.02 43.52 11.66
N SER A 479 26.79 43.23 12.70
CA SER A 479 27.25 44.22 13.68
C SER A 479 28.01 45.40 13.06
N GLY A 480 28.62 45.20 11.88
CA GLY A 480 29.33 46.24 11.12
C GLY A 480 28.47 47.02 10.11
N GLY A 481 27.18 46.73 9.96
CA GLY A 481 26.31 47.39 8.99
C GLY A 481 25.36 46.48 8.23
N VAL A 482 24.58 47.07 7.33
CA VAL A 482 23.74 46.36 6.35
C VAL A 482 24.36 46.48 4.97
N SER A 483 24.41 45.37 4.22
CA SER A 483 24.83 45.32 2.83
C SER A 483 23.78 44.61 1.96
N PHE A 484 23.55 45.15 0.76
CA PHE A 484 22.70 44.55 -0.26
C PHE A 484 23.48 44.49 -1.58
N ASN A 485 23.35 43.40 -2.32
CA ASN A 485 23.82 43.28 -3.69
C ASN A 485 22.61 42.97 -4.57
N ILE A 486 22.35 43.75 -5.61
CA ILE A 486 21.28 43.48 -6.57
C ILE A 486 21.89 43.65 -7.97
N GLY A 487 21.90 42.57 -8.76
CA GLY A 487 22.43 42.58 -10.12
C GLY A 487 23.91 42.97 -10.22
N GLY A 488 24.71 42.74 -9.17
CA GLY A 488 26.12 43.13 -9.11
C GLY A 488 26.38 44.52 -8.52
N VAL A 489 25.34 45.29 -8.19
CA VAL A 489 25.45 46.61 -7.56
C VAL A 489 25.38 46.46 -6.04
N LYS A 490 26.44 46.88 -5.33
CA LYS A 490 26.52 46.84 -3.86
C LYS A 490 26.03 48.16 -3.23
N PHE A 491 25.10 48.06 -2.29
CA PHE A 491 24.63 49.14 -1.42
C PHE A 491 24.99 48.78 0.02
N GLY A 492 25.38 49.75 0.85
CA GLY A 492 25.66 49.47 2.25
C GLY A 492 25.58 50.70 3.16
N VAL A 493 25.23 50.44 4.43
CA VAL A 493 25.22 51.41 5.52
C VAL A 493 26.02 50.79 6.67
N SER A 494 27.12 51.43 7.06
CA SER A 494 27.92 51.05 8.24
C SER A 494 27.34 51.71 9.49
N PHE A 495 27.31 50.97 10.60
CA PHE A 495 26.89 51.49 11.91
C PHE A 495 28.08 51.92 12.76
#